data_AF-A0AAV2JDQ1-F1
#
_entry.id   AF-A0AAV2JDQ1-F1
#
_cell.length_a   1.000
_cell.length_b   1.000
_cell.length_c   1.000
_cell.angle_alpha   90.00
_cell.angle_beta   90.00
_cell.angle_gamma   90.00
#
_symmetry.space_group_name_H-M   'P 1'
#
loop_
_entity.id
_entity.type
_entity.pdbx_description
1 polymer ?
#
loop_
_entity_poly.entity_id
_entity_poly.type
_entity_poly.pdbx_seq_one_letter_code
_entity_poly.pdbx_strand_id
1 'polypeptide(L)'
;MSVSSCRKFYYITLLRDPVSRYLSEWRHVQRGATWKTSLHMCDGRTPTPEELPSCYEGSDWSGCTLQQFMDCPYNLANNRQVRMLADLSLVGCYNMSTVPEKKRAQLLLESAKKNLRDMAFFGLTEYQRKTQFLFERTFRLRFIRPFMQYNSTRAAGVDLDNATIQRIEELNELDMELYDYARDLFQQRYQFTRQQERRQQRIKHHLQSHQGLGLGVSLWPSSQDNDVSTAVSAAAAAGEEGARERPEEAAAAAGSSRLPTEDYMNQIVNRW
;
A
#
# COMPACT_ATOMS: atom_id res chain seq x y z
N MET A 1 27.26 10.47 -31.58
CA MET A 1 26.41 9.33 -31.17
C MET A 1 25.28 9.89 -30.33
N SER A 2 24.06 9.93 -30.86
CA SER A 2 22.89 10.45 -30.15
C SER A 2 22.56 9.51 -28.99
N VAL A 3 22.67 9.99 -27.75
CA VAL A 3 22.19 9.27 -26.58
C VAL A 3 20.66 9.24 -26.70
N SER A 4 20.13 8.13 -27.21
CA SER A 4 18.69 7.87 -27.18
C SER A 4 18.24 7.96 -25.72
N SER A 5 17.56 9.04 -25.39
CA SER A 5 16.92 9.24 -24.09
C SER A 5 15.97 8.06 -23.85
N CYS A 6 16.39 7.13 -23.00
CA CYS A 6 15.56 5.99 -22.62
C CYS A 6 14.37 6.54 -21.81
N ARG A 7 13.16 6.36 -22.33
CA ARG A 7 11.93 6.81 -21.66
C ARG A 7 11.76 6.04 -20.36
N LYS A 8 11.63 6.76 -19.25
CA LYS A 8 11.38 6.19 -17.92
C LYS A 8 9.88 6.02 -17.69
N PHE A 9 9.46 4.81 -17.30
CA PHE A 9 8.09 4.52 -16.92
C PHE A 9 8.02 4.21 -15.43
N TYR A 10 7.10 4.85 -14.71
CA TYR A 10 6.87 4.64 -13.28
C TYR A 10 5.55 3.92 -13.09
N TYR A 11 5.64 2.62 -12.82
CA TYR A 11 4.47 1.82 -12.52
C TYR A 11 3.98 2.10 -11.10
N ILE A 12 2.67 2.23 -10.97
CA ILE A 12 1.98 2.38 -9.69
C ILE A 12 0.77 1.46 -9.63
N THR A 13 0.36 1.06 -8.43
CA THR A 13 -0.87 0.27 -8.24
C THR A 13 -1.52 0.53 -6.88
N LEU A 14 -2.73 0.01 -6.68
CA LEU A 14 -3.42 -0.07 -5.39
C LEU A 14 -3.80 -1.51 -5.11
N LEU A 15 -3.59 -1.94 -3.87
CA LEU A 15 -4.05 -3.24 -3.37
C LEU A 15 -5.16 -3.07 -2.34
N ARG A 16 -5.86 -4.17 -2.09
CA ARG A 16 -6.92 -4.26 -1.10
C ARG A 16 -6.87 -5.64 -0.46
N ASP A 17 -7.30 -5.71 0.80
CA ASP A 17 -7.58 -6.95 1.51
C ASP A 17 -8.32 -7.95 0.60
N PRO A 18 -7.81 -9.18 0.41
CA PRO A 18 -8.31 -10.10 -0.60
C PRO A 18 -9.78 -10.48 -0.42
N VAL A 19 -10.23 -10.72 0.81
CA VAL A 19 -11.64 -11.05 1.10
C VAL A 19 -12.54 -9.87 0.70
N SER A 20 -12.20 -8.67 1.18
CA SER A 20 -12.92 -7.44 0.86
C SER A 20 -12.93 -7.13 -0.65
N ARG A 21 -11.82 -7.38 -1.33
CA ARG A 21 -11.67 -7.21 -2.79
C ARG A 21 -12.52 -8.22 -3.55
N TYR A 22 -12.47 -9.49 -3.16
CA TYR A 22 -13.21 -10.58 -3.79
C TYR A 22 -14.72 -10.36 -3.68
N LEU A 23 -15.23 -10.02 -2.49
CA LEU A 23 -16.65 -9.68 -2.27
C LEU A 23 -17.09 -8.44 -3.05
N SER A 24 -16.23 -7.42 -3.12
CA SER A 24 -16.50 -6.23 -3.91
C SER A 24 -16.60 -6.53 -5.41
N GLU A 25 -15.78 -7.47 -5.90
CA GLU A 25 -15.83 -7.94 -7.28
C GLU A 25 -17.10 -8.76 -7.54
N TRP A 26 -17.43 -9.72 -6.67
CA TRP A 26 -18.67 -10.47 -6.75
C TRP A 26 -19.89 -9.55 -6.86
N ARG A 27 -20.01 -8.54 -5.97
CA ARG A 27 -21.10 -7.55 -6.04
C ARG A 27 -21.06 -6.70 -7.32
N HIS A 28 -19.93 -6.61 -8.01
CA HIS A 28 -19.82 -5.95 -9.31
C HIS A 28 -20.29 -6.85 -10.45
N VAL A 29 -19.89 -8.11 -10.41
CA VAL A 29 -20.28 -9.12 -11.37
C VAL A 29 -21.79 -9.41 -11.28
N GLN A 30 -22.32 -9.52 -10.07
CA GLN A 30 -23.75 -9.69 -9.79
C GLN A 30 -24.62 -8.59 -10.41
N ARG A 31 -24.07 -7.39 -10.67
CA ARG A 31 -24.76 -6.27 -11.34
C ARG A 31 -24.36 -6.08 -12.81
N GLY A 32 -23.72 -7.08 -13.41
CA GLY A 32 -23.44 -7.14 -14.86
C GLY A 32 -22.01 -6.84 -15.29
N ALA A 33 -21.05 -6.65 -14.38
CA ALA A 33 -19.65 -6.53 -14.79
C ALA A 33 -19.08 -7.87 -15.26
N THR A 34 -18.33 -7.83 -16.36
CA THR A 34 -17.66 -9.01 -16.93
C THR A 34 -16.19 -8.77 -17.25
N TRP A 35 -15.84 -7.54 -17.64
CA TRP A 35 -14.54 -7.20 -18.25
C TRP A 35 -14.18 -8.10 -19.45
N LYS A 36 -15.17 -8.66 -20.15
CA LYS A 36 -15.01 -9.63 -21.24
C LYS A 36 -14.21 -9.13 -22.46
N THR A 37 -14.00 -7.82 -22.59
CA THR A 37 -13.17 -7.21 -23.62
C THR A 37 -11.69 -7.13 -23.23
N SER A 38 -11.31 -7.66 -22.06
CA SER A 38 -9.91 -7.74 -21.63
C SER A 38 -9.14 -8.70 -22.54
N LEU A 39 -8.01 -8.24 -23.07
CA LEU A 39 -7.24 -9.03 -24.05
C LEU A 39 -6.48 -10.20 -23.43
N HIS A 40 -6.08 -10.09 -22.16
CA HIS A 40 -5.26 -11.10 -21.49
C HIS A 40 -3.96 -11.44 -22.26
N MET A 41 -3.34 -10.42 -22.87
CA MET A 41 -2.12 -10.61 -23.65
C MET A 41 -0.98 -11.19 -22.81
N CYS A 42 -0.42 -12.29 -23.27
CA CYS A 42 0.78 -12.92 -22.72
C CYS A 42 1.55 -13.60 -23.87
N ASP A 43 2.88 -13.44 -23.90
CA ASP A 43 3.75 -13.93 -24.97
C ASP A 43 3.26 -13.60 -26.39
N GLY A 44 2.72 -12.39 -26.57
CA GLY A 44 2.32 -11.87 -27.87
C GLY A 44 0.97 -12.37 -28.41
N ARG A 45 0.19 -13.13 -27.62
CA ARG A 45 -1.16 -13.58 -28.02
C ARG A 45 -2.20 -13.49 -26.90
N THR A 46 -3.47 -13.61 -27.26
CA THR A 46 -4.59 -13.78 -26.33
C THR A 46 -4.80 -15.27 -26.00
N PRO A 47 -5.35 -15.62 -24.82
CA PRO A 47 -5.70 -17.00 -24.49
C PRO A 47 -6.88 -17.49 -25.34
N THR A 48 -6.94 -18.80 -25.55
CA THR A 48 -8.09 -19.50 -26.15
C THR A 48 -9.21 -19.71 -25.13
N PRO A 49 -10.46 -19.96 -25.56
CA PRO A 49 -11.55 -20.33 -24.65
C PRO A 49 -11.27 -21.58 -23.81
N GLU A 50 -10.45 -22.50 -24.29
CA GLU A 50 -10.00 -23.69 -23.56
C GLU A 50 -9.00 -23.34 -22.45
N GLU A 51 -8.09 -22.38 -22.70
CA GLU A 51 -7.13 -21.87 -21.71
C GLU A 51 -7.79 -20.96 -20.67
N LEU A 52 -8.88 -20.27 -21.04
CA LEU A 52 -9.61 -19.36 -20.16
C LEU A 52 -11.13 -19.48 -20.39
N PRO A 53 -11.79 -20.48 -19.77
CA PRO A 53 -13.24 -20.68 -19.90
C PRO A 53 -14.07 -19.57 -19.21
N SER A 54 -15.34 -19.40 -19.63
CA SER A 54 -16.28 -18.41 -19.08
C SER A 54 -17.16 -18.99 -17.96
N CYS A 55 -17.41 -18.22 -16.88
CA CYS A 55 -18.19 -18.71 -15.71
C CYS A 55 -19.70 -18.58 -15.89
N TYR A 56 -20.09 -18.04 -17.04
CA TYR A 56 -21.45 -17.73 -17.36
C TYR A 56 -21.69 -17.99 -18.84
N GLU A 57 -22.95 -18.30 -19.13
CA GLU A 57 -23.47 -18.36 -20.47
C GLU A 57 -24.13 -17.03 -20.85
N GLY A 58 -24.17 -16.69 -22.13
CA GLY A 58 -24.81 -15.46 -22.61
C GLY A 58 -23.97 -14.19 -22.44
N SER A 59 -24.62 -13.07 -22.08
CA SER A 59 -24.01 -11.73 -22.14
C SER A 59 -23.13 -11.38 -20.95
N ASP A 60 -23.48 -11.86 -19.76
CA ASP A 60 -22.88 -11.52 -18.47
C ASP A 60 -23.31 -12.51 -17.36
N TRP A 61 -22.83 -12.28 -16.14
CA TRP A 61 -23.11 -13.11 -14.96
C TRP A 61 -23.98 -12.39 -13.93
N SER A 62 -24.92 -11.56 -14.41
CA SER A 62 -25.85 -10.82 -13.54
C SER A 62 -26.68 -11.77 -12.68
N GLY A 63 -26.92 -11.36 -11.43
CA GLY A 63 -27.72 -12.15 -10.49
C GLY A 63 -27.01 -13.36 -9.87
N CYS A 64 -25.74 -13.65 -10.24
CA CYS A 64 -25.02 -14.77 -9.63
C CYS A 64 -24.96 -14.67 -8.09
N THR A 65 -25.20 -15.80 -7.43
CA THR A 65 -25.04 -15.91 -5.98
C THR A 65 -23.57 -15.95 -5.60
N LEU A 66 -23.24 -15.67 -4.33
CA LEU A 66 -21.86 -15.80 -3.86
C LEU A 66 -21.35 -17.24 -4.01
N GLN A 67 -22.23 -18.23 -3.77
CA GLN A 67 -21.90 -19.64 -3.93
C GLN A 67 -21.53 -19.96 -5.38
N GLN A 68 -22.35 -19.58 -6.36
CA GLN A 68 -22.04 -19.76 -7.78
C GLN A 68 -20.74 -19.07 -8.18
N PHE A 69 -20.48 -17.89 -7.61
CA PHE A 69 -19.26 -17.13 -7.85
C PHE A 69 -18.02 -17.85 -7.32
N MET A 70 -18.10 -18.48 -6.13
CA MET A 70 -17.02 -19.28 -5.53
C MET A 70 -16.82 -20.64 -6.19
N ASP A 71 -17.88 -21.25 -6.71
CA ASP A 71 -17.85 -22.61 -7.26
C ASP A 71 -17.24 -22.69 -8.66
N CYS A 72 -17.14 -21.57 -9.37
CA CYS A 72 -16.52 -21.54 -10.68
C CYS A 72 -14.98 -21.68 -10.58
N PRO A 73 -14.37 -22.80 -11.04
CA PRO A 73 -12.94 -23.05 -10.84
C PRO A 73 -12.03 -22.13 -11.66
N TYR A 74 -12.53 -21.56 -12.75
CA TYR A 74 -11.80 -20.66 -13.63
C TYR A 74 -12.20 -19.18 -13.42
N ASN A 75 -12.82 -18.86 -12.28
CA ASN A 75 -13.16 -17.47 -11.94
C ASN A 75 -11.90 -16.61 -11.79
N LEU A 76 -11.76 -15.61 -12.67
CA LEU A 76 -10.64 -14.66 -12.65
C LEU A 76 -10.62 -13.76 -11.40
N ALA A 77 -11.64 -13.79 -10.55
CA ALA A 77 -11.58 -13.18 -9.24
C ALA A 77 -10.57 -13.88 -8.31
N ASN A 78 -10.35 -15.19 -8.47
CA ASN A 78 -9.41 -15.95 -7.64
C ASN A 78 -7.98 -15.46 -7.89
N ASN A 79 -7.25 -15.15 -6.80
CA ASN A 79 -5.86 -14.70 -6.82
C ASN A 79 -5.58 -13.59 -7.85
N ARG A 80 -6.53 -12.64 -8.00
CA ARG A 80 -6.49 -11.61 -9.03
C ARG A 80 -5.27 -10.70 -8.85
N GLN A 81 -4.93 -10.30 -7.63
CA GLN A 81 -3.84 -9.35 -7.40
C GLN A 81 -2.50 -9.97 -7.76
N VAL A 82 -2.25 -11.22 -7.34
CA VAL A 82 -1.06 -11.98 -7.73
C VAL A 82 -1.00 -12.18 -9.24
N ARG A 83 -2.08 -12.67 -9.86
CA ARG A 83 -2.10 -12.92 -11.31
C ARG A 83 -1.85 -11.65 -12.14
N MET A 84 -2.37 -10.51 -11.71
CA MET A 84 -2.22 -9.24 -12.43
C MET A 84 -0.90 -8.52 -12.18
N LEU A 85 -0.16 -8.89 -11.12
CA LEU A 85 1.15 -8.32 -10.80
C LEU A 85 2.32 -9.20 -11.21
N ALA A 86 2.10 -10.51 -11.34
CA ALA A 86 3.11 -11.46 -11.77
C ALA A 86 3.40 -11.34 -13.27
N ASP A 87 4.61 -11.72 -13.63
CA ASP A 87 4.96 -12.10 -15.00
C ASP A 87 4.41 -13.51 -15.29
N LEU A 88 3.37 -13.58 -16.11
CA LEU A 88 2.71 -14.84 -16.46
C LEU A 88 3.50 -15.70 -17.44
N SER A 89 4.49 -15.14 -18.16
CA SER A 89 5.33 -15.91 -19.08
C SER A 89 6.14 -16.99 -18.34
N LEU A 90 6.50 -16.72 -17.08
CA LEU A 90 7.22 -17.64 -16.19
C LEU A 90 6.51 -18.97 -15.95
N VAL A 91 5.20 -19.01 -16.19
CA VAL A 91 4.35 -20.18 -15.93
C VAL A 91 3.60 -20.65 -17.18
N GLY A 92 4.06 -20.28 -18.38
CA GLY A 92 3.38 -20.66 -19.62
C GLY A 92 2.03 -19.95 -19.82
N CYS A 93 1.94 -18.68 -19.38
CA CYS A 93 0.74 -17.86 -19.51
C CYS A 93 -0.50 -18.52 -18.88
N TYR A 94 -1.59 -18.62 -19.64
CA TYR A 94 -2.86 -19.22 -19.20
C TYR A 94 -2.92 -20.75 -19.40
N ASN A 95 -1.87 -21.37 -19.94
CA ASN A 95 -1.82 -22.82 -20.07
C ASN A 95 -1.41 -23.48 -18.74
N MET A 96 -2.41 -24.00 -18.03
CA MET A 96 -2.28 -24.63 -16.73
C MET A 96 -1.51 -25.97 -16.74
N SER A 97 -1.32 -26.59 -17.91
CA SER A 97 -0.63 -27.89 -18.02
C SER A 97 0.89 -27.80 -18.11
N THR A 98 1.44 -26.60 -18.31
CA THR A 98 2.88 -26.39 -18.54
C THR A 98 3.73 -26.56 -17.29
N VAL A 99 3.20 -26.16 -16.13
CA VAL A 99 3.91 -26.15 -14.85
C VAL A 99 2.99 -26.73 -13.78
N PRO A 100 3.47 -27.67 -12.94
CA PRO A 100 2.68 -28.21 -11.84
C PRO A 100 2.14 -27.11 -10.93
N GLU A 101 0.88 -27.24 -10.50
CA GLU A 101 0.12 -26.20 -9.78
C GLU A 101 0.88 -25.58 -8.61
N LYS A 102 1.44 -26.40 -7.72
CA LYS A 102 2.23 -25.92 -6.57
C LYS A 102 3.44 -25.09 -7.00
N LYS A 103 4.13 -25.48 -8.07
CA LYS A 103 5.28 -24.73 -8.59
C LYS A 103 4.84 -23.44 -9.28
N ARG A 104 3.74 -23.50 -10.02
CA ARG A 104 3.10 -22.33 -10.66
C ARG A 104 2.71 -21.29 -9.61
N ALA A 105 2.03 -21.68 -8.54
CA ALA A 105 1.65 -20.81 -7.43
C ALA A 105 2.87 -20.10 -6.81
N GLN A 106 3.93 -20.85 -6.52
CA GLN A 106 5.18 -20.29 -5.99
C GLN A 106 5.81 -19.26 -6.93
N LEU A 107 5.90 -19.57 -8.23
CA LEU A 107 6.50 -18.66 -9.22
C LEU A 107 5.69 -17.37 -9.38
N LEU A 108 4.36 -17.49 -9.41
CA LEU A 108 3.46 -16.33 -9.48
C LEU A 108 3.58 -15.43 -8.26
N LEU A 109 3.58 -16.01 -7.06
CA LEU A 109 3.66 -15.22 -5.82
C LEU A 109 5.00 -14.49 -5.71
N GLU A 110 6.12 -15.15 -5.99
CA GLU A 110 7.45 -14.53 -5.95
C GLU A 110 7.60 -13.44 -7.02
N SER A 111 7.07 -13.68 -8.23
CA SER A 111 7.04 -12.68 -9.30
C SER A 111 6.21 -11.45 -8.92
N ALA A 112 5.01 -11.66 -8.35
CA ALA A 112 4.15 -10.57 -7.90
C ALA A 112 4.79 -9.75 -6.77
N LYS A 113 5.38 -10.40 -5.75
CA LYS A 113 6.09 -9.72 -4.66
C LYS A 113 7.26 -8.89 -5.19
N LYS A 114 8.05 -9.45 -6.12
CA LYS A 114 9.15 -8.74 -6.76
C LYS A 114 8.65 -7.53 -7.55
N ASN A 115 7.69 -7.71 -8.44
CA ASN A 115 7.19 -6.64 -9.30
C ASN A 115 6.56 -5.52 -8.47
N LEU A 116 5.75 -5.85 -7.46
CA LEU A 116 5.16 -4.87 -6.54
C LEU A 116 6.22 -4.06 -5.78
N ARG A 117 7.27 -4.73 -5.27
CA ARG A 117 8.38 -4.06 -4.59
C ARG A 117 9.15 -3.13 -5.52
N ASP A 118 9.32 -3.51 -6.77
CA ASP A 118 10.10 -2.75 -7.77
C ASP A 118 9.30 -1.59 -8.37
N MET A 119 7.97 -1.54 -8.20
CA MET A 119 7.14 -0.40 -8.58
C MET A 119 7.56 0.88 -7.84
N ALA A 120 7.44 2.01 -8.53
CA ALA A 120 7.75 3.32 -7.97
C ALA A 120 6.90 3.63 -6.72
N PHE A 121 5.63 3.22 -6.75
CA PHE A 121 4.71 3.38 -5.64
C PHE A 121 3.61 2.32 -5.67
N PHE A 122 3.13 1.91 -4.50
CA PHE A 122 1.83 1.27 -4.37
C PHE A 122 1.13 1.74 -3.10
N GLY A 123 -0.19 1.72 -3.13
CA GLY A 123 -1.05 2.08 -2.00
C GLY A 123 -1.93 0.93 -1.54
N LEU A 124 -2.48 1.08 -0.34
CA LEU A 124 -3.46 0.16 0.22
C LEU A 124 -4.78 0.90 0.46
N THR A 125 -5.89 0.25 0.11
CA THR A 125 -7.23 0.83 0.12
C THR A 125 -7.70 1.18 1.55
N GLU A 126 -7.20 0.46 2.53
CA GLU A 126 -7.44 0.53 3.96
C GLU A 126 -6.69 1.69 4.63
N TYR A 127 -5.72 2.29 3.94
CA TYR A 127 -4.84 3.33 4.48
C TYR A 127 -4.76 4.58 3.60
N GLN A 128 -5.90 5.14 3.20
CA GLN A 128 -6.00 6.25 2.24
C GLN A 128 -5.07 7.44 2.55
N ARG A 129 -4.98 7.86 3.82
CA ARG A 129 -4.11 8.97 4.25
C ARG A 129 -2.62 8.64 4.15
N LYS A 130 -2.22 7.41 4.49
CA LYS A 130 -0.82 6.96 4.36
C LYS A 130 -0.46 6.78 2.89
N THR A 131 -1.40 6.30 2.08
CA THR A 131 -1.30 6.18 0.61
C THR A 131 -1.07 7.56 -0.01
N GLN A 132 -1.87 8.56 0.34
CA GLN A 132 -1.66 9.95 -0.07
C GLN A 132 -0.27 10.44 0.34
N PHE A 133 0.09 10.31 1.62
CA PHE A 133 1.38 10.77 2.15
C PHE A 133 2.56 10.18 1.36
N LEU A 134 2.58 8.86 1.16
CA LEU A 134 3.66 8.20 0.45
C LEU A 134 3.71 8.62 -1.02
N PHE A 135 2.57 8.69 -1.72
CA PHE A 135 2.53 9.11 -3.13
C PHE A 135 3.12 10.51 -3.33
N GLU A 136 2.70 11.46 -2.49
CA GLU A 136 3.20 12.84 -2.50
C GLU A 136 4.72 12.91 -2.33
N ARG A 137 5.29 12.07 -1.45
CA ARG A 137 6.74 12.06 -1.20
C ARG A 137 7.51 11.33 -2.31
N THR A 138 6.98 10.22 -2.82
CA THR A 138 7.60 9.47 -3.93
C THR A 138 7.79 10.35 -5.16
N PHE A 139 6.77 11.14 -5.53
CA PHE A 139 6.80 11.94 -6.76
C PHE A 139 7.03 13.43 -6.54
N ARG A 140 7.24 13.87 -5.30
CA ARG A 140 7.36 15.29 -4.91
C ARG A 140 6.16 16.13 -5.40
N LEU A 141 4.96 15.57 -5.28
CA LEU A 141 3.68 16.19 -5.65
C LEU A 141 2.84 16.45 -4.40
N ARG A 142 1.74 17.21 -4.55
CA ARG A 142 0.72 17.37 -3.51
C ARG A 142 -0.68 17.28 -4.11
N PHE A 143 -1.56 16.56 -3.44
CA PHE A 143 -2.97 16.58 -3.80
C PHE A 143 -3.63 17.85 -3.25
N ILE A 144 -4.54 18.43 -4.04
CA ILE A 144 -5.31 19.63 -3.63
C ILE A 144 -6.26 19.27 -2.48
N ARG A 145 -6.93 18.12 -2.60
CA ARG A 145 -7.87 17.63 -1.59
C ARG A 145 -7.27 16.43 -0.86
N PRO A 146 -7.43 16.38 0.47
CA PRO A 146 -7.04 15.21 1.24
C PRO A 146 -7.84 13.97 0.85
N PHE A 147 -7.20 12.81 0.89
CA PHE A 147 -7.90 11.53 0.72
C PHE A 147 -8.78 11.25 1.94
N MET A 148 -9.95 10.65 1.74
CA MET A 148 -10.87 10.30 2.81
C MET A 148 -11.04 8.79 2.88
N GLN A 149 -11.07 8.25 4.10
CA GLN A 149 -11.29 6.82 4.32
C GLN A 149 -12.79 6.54 4.33
N TYR A 150 -13.26 5.70 3.41
CA TYR A 150 -14.65 5.25 3.34
C TYR A 150 -14.71 3.74 3.57
N ASN A 151 -14.99 3.33 4.81
CA ASN A 151 -15.02 1.91 5.20
C ASN A 151 -16.37 1.24 4.91
N SER A 152 -17.45 2.02 4.78
CA SER A 152 -18.78 1.56 4.39
C SER A 152 -18.82 1.20 2.90
N THR A 153 -18.16 0.10 2.54
CA THR A 153 -18.12 -0.41 1.17
C THR A 153 -19.17 -1.49 0.95
N ARG A 154 -19.52 -1.78 -0.31
CA ARG A 154 -20.44 -2.88 -0.65
C ARG A 154 -19.98 -4.26 -0.16
N ALA A 155 -18.69 -4.43 0.11
CA ALA A 155 -18.14 -5.64 0.72
C ALA A 155 -18.38 -5.68 2.24
N ALA A 156 -18.36 -4.53 2.92
CA ALA A 156 -18.55 -4.45 4.37
C ALA A 156 -20.01 -4.65 4.81
N GLY A 157 -20.98 -4.55 3.89
CA GLY A 157 -22.41 -4.79 4.15
C GLY A 157 -22.87 -6.21 3.85
N VAL A 158 -21.96 -7.18 3.73
CA VAL A 158 -22.31 -8.59 3.52
C VAL A 158 -22.08 -9.33 4.83
N ASP A 159 -23.16 -9.77 5.47
CA ASP A 159 -23.06 -10.66 6.62
C ASP A 159 -22.66 -12.05 6.13
N LEU A 160 -21.48 -12.52 6.55
CA LEU A 160 -20.92 -13.80 6.16
C LEU A 160 -20.60 -14.60 7.41
N ASP A 161 -20.87 -15.89 7.35
CA ASP A 161 -20.41 -16.84 8.36
C ASP A 161 -18.90 -17.13 8.17
N ASN A 162 -18.25 -17.55 9.26
CA ASN A 162 -16.81 -17.81 9.26
C ASN A 162 -16.39 -18.86 8.22
N ALA A 163 -17.24 -19.85 7.94
CA ALA A 163 -16.95 -20.87 6.94
C ALA A 163 -16.87 -20.28 5.52
N THR A 164 -17.76 -19.34 5.17
CA THR A 164 -17.69 -18.64 3.89
C THR A 164 -16.46 -17.74 3.80
N ILE A 165 -16.09 -17.05 4.89
CA ILE A 165 -14.86 -16.24 4.92
C ILE A 165 -13.63 -17.11 4.67
N GLN A 166 -13.49 -18.21 5.41
CA GLN A 166 -12.38 -19.15 5.25
C GLN A 166 -12.32 -19.70 3.81
N ARG A 167 -13.47 -20.01 3.21
CA ARG A 167 -13.53 -20.47 1.83
C ARG A 167 -13.02 -19.42 0.84
N ILE A 168 -13.35 -18.14 1.05
CA ILE A 168 -12.84 -17.03 0.22
C ILE A 168 -11.34 -16.86 0.41
N GLU A 169 -10.82 -17.00 1.63
CA GLU A 169 -9.39 -16.96 1.92
C GLU A 169 -8.65 -18.08 1.17
N GLU A 170 -9.17 -19.31 1.19
CA GLU A 170 -8.61 -20.45 0.43
C GLU A 170 -8.58 -20.18 -1.08
N LEU A 171 -9.68 -19.68 -1.66
CA LEU A 171 -9.73 -19.32 -3.08
C LEU A 171 -8.77 -18.19 -3.47
N ASN A 172 -8.31 -17.42 -2.47
CA ASN A 172 -7.43 -16.27 -2.64
C ASN A 172 -6.11 -16.44 -1.85
N GLU A 173 -5.66 -17.67 -1.61
CA GLU A 173 -4.49 -17.96 -0.76
C GLU A 173 -3.23 -17.17 -1.14
N LEU A 174 -2.95 -17.03 -2.44
CA LEU A 174 -1.77 -16.29 -2.92
C LEU A 174 -1.96 -14.78 -2.74
N ASP A 175 -3.18 -14.29 -2.96
CA ASP A 175 -3.53 -12.90 -2.69
C ASP A 175 -3.42 -12.58 -1.18
N MET A 176 -3.77 -13.51 -0.29
CA MET A 176 -3.58 -13.37 1.17
C MET A 176 -2.09 -13.19 1.50
N GLU A 177 -1.24 -14.09 1.01
CA GLU A 177 0.21 -14.00 1.21
C GLU A 177 0.83 -12.75 0.59
N LEU A 178 0.38 -12.36 -0.61
CA LEU A 178 0.84 -11.13 -1.26
C LEU A 178 0.42 -9.89 -0.47
N TYR A 179 -0.83 -9.86 0.03
CA TYR A 179 -1.36 -8.71 0.74
C TYR A 179 -0.69 -8.53 2.10
N ASP A 180 -0.42 -9.60 2.85
CA ASP A 180 0.37 -9.53 4.09
C ASP A 180 1.77 -8.97 3.83
N TYR A 181 2.46 -9.48 2.79
CA TYR A 181 3.75 -8.92 2.36
C TYR A 181 3.66 -7.44 1.99
N ALA A 182 2.63 -7.06 1.22
CA ALA A 182 2.42 -5.70 0.77
C ALA A 182 2.12 -4.74 1.94
N ARG A 183 1.33 -5.19 2.92
CA ARG A 183 1.01 -4.46 4.14
C ARG A 183 2.27 -4.14 4.92
N ASP A 184 3.11 -5.13 5.16
CA ASP A 184 4.35 -4.96 5.93
C ASP A 184 5.33 -4.02 5.21
N LEU A 185 5.53 -4.23 3.90
CA LEU A 185 6.40 -3.37 3.09
C LEU A 185 5.88 -1.93 3.04
N PHE A 186 4.56 -1.73 2.90
CA PHE A 186 3.94 -0.42 2.88
C PHE A 186 4.13 0.32 4.21
N GLN A 187 3.92 -0.37 5.33
CA GLN A 187 4.13 0.20 6.66
C GLN A 187 5.59 0.60 6.89
N GLN A 188 6.54 -0.25 6.48
CA GLN A 188 7.97 0.07 6.55
C GLN A 188 8.32 1.31 5.71
N ARG A 189 7.83 1.39 4.46
CA ARG A 189 8.02 2.57 3.59
C ARG A 189 7.46 3.83 4.23
N TYR A 190 6.26 3.75 4.81
CA TYR A 190 5.61 4.87 5.49
C TYR A 190 6.42 5.35 6.70
N GLN A 191 6.82 4.42 7.59
CA GLN A 191 7.59 4.72 8.79
C GLN A 191 8.95 5.34 8.44
N PHE A 192 9.68 4.75 7.51
CA PHE A 192 10.97 5.27 7.06
C PHE A 192 10.84 6.69 6.51
N THR A 193 9.89 6.92 5.59
CA THR A 193 9.67 8.24 4.98
C THR A 193 9.30 9.29 6.02
N ARG A 194 8.45 8.93 6.99
CA ARG A 194 8.08 9.79 8.12
C ARG A 194 9.25 10.14 9.03
N GLN A 195 10.11 9.17 9.34
CA GLN A 195 11.29 9.40 10.18
C GLN A 195 12.29 10.34 9.48
N GLN A 196 12.51 10.15 8.17
CA GLN A 196 13.36 11.03 7.38
C GLN A 196 12.82 12.47 7.35
N GLU A 197 11.52 12.64 7.12
CA GLU A 197 10.89 13.97 7.13
C GLU A 197 11.05 14.68 8.49
N ARG A 198 10.83 13.96 9.61
CA ARG A 198 11.03 14.49 10.96
C ARG A 198 12.49 14.86 11.22
N ARG A 199 13.45 14.05 10.77
CA ARG A 199 14.90 14.34 10.90
C ARG A 199 15.27 15.60 10.13
N GLN A 200 14.79 15.75 8.89
CA GLN A 200 15.02 16.94 8.08
C GLN A 200 14.42 18.20 8.72
N GLN A 201 13.22 18.10 9.29
CA GLN A 201 12.59 19.21 10.02
C GLN A 201 13.41 19.63 11.25
N ARG A 202 13.91 18.68 12.05
CA ARG A 202 14.77 18.97 13.21
C ARG A 202 16.06 19.69 12.80
N ILE A 203 16.71 19.22 11.73
CA ILE A 203 17.93 19.87 11.20
C ILE A 203 17.62 21.30 10.74
N LYS A 204 16.54 21.50 9.99
CA LYS A 204 16.11 22.84 9.55
C LYS A 204 15.85 23.79 10.72
N HIS A 205 15.11 23.32 11.74
CA HIS A 205 14.83 24.10 12.94
C HIS A 205 16.12 24.50 13.69
N HIS A 206 17.06 23.57 13.83
CA HIS A 206 18.35 23.84 14.48
C HIS A 206 19.18 24.86 13.70
N LEU A 207 19.28 24.73 12.38
CA LEU A 207 19.99 25.69 11.52
C LEU A 207 19.35 27.09 11.58
N GLN A 208 18.01 27.17 11.62
CA GLN A 208 17.28 28.44 11.77
C GLN A 208 17.53 29.08 13.14
N SER A 209 17.58 28.29 14.23
CA SER A 209 17.91 28.82 15.56
C SER A 209 19.33 29.38 15.66
N HIS A 210 20.30 28.82 14.92
CA HIS A 210 21.67 29.34 14.91
C HIS A 210 21.86 30.56 13.98
N GLN A 211 21.03 30.73 12.95
CA GLN A 211 21.02 31.96 12.14
C GLN A 211 20.33 33.14 12.86
N GLY A 212 19.50 32.88 13.87
CA GLY A 212 18.87 33.91 14.71
C GLY A 212 19.73 34.46 15.86
N LEU A 213 20.90 33.88 16.13
CA LEU A 213 21.83 34.33 17.19
C LEU A 213 23.06 35.09 16.64
N GLY A 214 23.09 35.37 15.33
CA GLY A 214 24.14 36.14 14.69
C GLY A 214 23.74 37.59 14.48
N LEU A 215 23.62 38.38 15.57
CA LEU A 215 23.86 39.83 15.65
C LEU A 215 23.46 40.34 17.06
N GLY A 216 24.47 40.55 17.91
CA GLY A 216 24.35 41.44 19.08
C GLY A 216 24.27 40.77 20.45
N VAL A 217 25.39 40.23 20.94
CA VAL A 217 25.67 40.29 22.39
C VAL A 217 27.09 40.82 22.56
N SER A 218 27.17 42.13 22.78
CA SER A 218 28.39 42.83 23.16
C SER A 218 28.86 42.32 24.53
N LEU A 219 30.10 41.86 24.59
CA LEU A 219 30.87 41.72 25.81
C LEU A 219 31.06 43.11 26.44
N TRP A 220 30.58 43.33 27.67
CA TRP A 220 31.38 43.81 28.82
C TRP A 220 30.58 43.80 30.13
N PRO A 221 31.24 43.61 31.30
CA PRO A 221 30.62 43.41 32.60
C PRO A 221 30.61 44.69 33.47
N SER A 222 29.69 44.73 34.46
CA SER A 222 29.66 45.56 35.70
C SER A 222 28.18 45.86 36.02
N SER A 223 27.63 45.85 37.24
CA SER A 223 28.05 45.55 38.62
C SER A 223 26.74 45.36 39.42
N GLN A 224 26.86 44.84 40.64
CA GLN A 224 25.80 44.58 41.64
C GLN A 224 24.87 45.79 41.91
N ASP A 225 23.59 45.53 42.19
CA ASP A 225 23.06 45.59 43.57
C ASP A 225 21.57 45.18 43.69
N ASN A 226 21.24 44.70 44.89
CA ASN A 226 19.94 44.21 45.39
C ASN A 226 18.82 45.26 45.33
N ASP A 227 17.56 44.84 45.17
CA ASP A 227 16.57 45.06 46.25
C ASP A 227 15.28 44.23 46.14
N VAL A 228 14.70 43.99 47.31
CA VAL A 228 13.52 43.17 47.62
C VAL A 228 12.24 44.01 47.52
N SER A 229 11.14 43.47 46.94
CA SER A 229 9.81 43.49 47.59
C SER A 229 8.69 42.86 46.75
N THR A 230 7.87 42.12 47.49
CA THR A 230 6.56 41.49 47.22
C THR A 230 5.46 42.43 46.72
N ALA A 231 4.61 41.92 45.81
CA ALA A 231 3.15 42.09 45.87
C ALA A 231 2.43 41.08 44.96
N VAL A 232 1.24 40.69 45.42
CA VAL A 232 0.38 39.56 45.02
C VAL A 232 -0.70 40.00 44.01
N SER A 233 -1.34 39.01 43.36
CA SER A 233 -2.68 38.98 42.71
C SER A 233 -2.68 39.08 41.18
N ALA A 234 -3.54 38.41 40.40
CA ALA A 234 -4.39 37.23 40.53
C ALA A 234 -4.93 36.86 39.12
N ALA A 235 -5.12 35.55 38.89
CA ALA A 235 -6.13 34.88 38.05
C ALA A 235 -6.34 35.13 36.53
N ALA A 236 -6.55 33.97 35.87
CA ALA A 236 -7.38 33.64 34.68
C ALA A 236 -6.59 33.29 33.40
N ALA A 237 -6.30 32.01 33.12
CA ALA A 237 -7.17 30.95 32.58
C ALA A 237 -7.51 31.10 31.08
N ALA A 238 -6.82 30.32 30.25
CA ALA A 238 -7.36 29.69 29.03
C ALA A 238 -6.41 28.56 28.60
N GLY A 239 -6.86 27.32 28.76
CA GLY A 239 -6.14 26.13 28.31
C GLY A 239 -6.59 25.74 26.90
N GLU A 240 -5.65 25.26 26.09
CA GLU A 240 -5.94 24.47 24.90
C GLU A 240 -5.25 23.11 25.02
N GLU A 241 -6.06 22.07 24.90
CA GLU A 241 -5.73 20.67 25.10
C GLU A 241 -4.87 20.13 23.95
N GLY A 242 -3.65 19.68 24.27
CA GLY A 242 -2.84 18.85 23.39
C GLY A 242 -3.25 17.39 23.51
N ALA A 243 -3.96 16.87 22.51
CA ALA A 243 -4.27 15.44 22.38
C ALA A 243 -2.98 14.62 22.20
N ARG A 244 -2.62 13.85 23.23
CA ARG A 244 -1.48 12.95 23.28
C ARG A 244 -1.95 11.55 22.87
N GLU A 245 -1.70 11.15 21.62
CA GLU A 245 -1.95 9.77 21.17
C GLU A 245 -0.95 8.80 21.84
N ARG A 246 -1.48 7.74 22.45
CA ARG A 246 -0.72 6.62 23.06
C ARG A 246 -0.14 5.71 21.96
N PRO A 247 1.04 5.11 22.17
CA PRO A 247 1.55 4.07 21.29
C PRO A 247 0.88 2.72 21.60
N GLU A 248 0.30 2.08 20.59
CA GLU A 248 -0.11 0.67 20.66
C GLU A 248 1.12 -0.25 20.59
N GLU A 249 1.12 -1.26 21.46
CA GLU A 249 2.13 -2.30 21.59
C GLU A 249 2.26 -3.14 20.31
N ALA A 250 3.48 -3.26 19.81
CA ALA A 250 3.84 -4.24 18.79
C ALA A 250 4.17 -5.57 19.47
N ALA A 251 3.29 -6.57 19.30
CA ALA A 251 3.59 -7.95 19.63
C ALA A 251 4.69 -8.47 18.69
N ALA A 252 5.81 -8.88 19.26
CA ALA A 252 6.95 -9.44 18.54
C ALA A 252 6.68 -10.90 18.16
N ALA A 253 6.46 -11.18 16.87
CA ALA A 253 6.60 -12.51 16.31
C ALA A 253 8.07 -12.71 15.87
N ALA A 254 8.79 -13.58 16.57
CA ALA A 254 10.15 -13.95 16.27
C ALA A 254 10.20 -14.94 15.09
N GLY A 255 11.15 -14.75 14.17
CA GLY A 255 11.56 -15.77 13.20
C GLY A 255 11.30 -15.45 11.73
N SER A 256 11.88 -14.36 11.21
CA SER A 256 12.17 -14.25 9.77
C SER A 256 13.46 -13.48 9.58
N SER A 257 14.41 -14.10 8.88
CA SER A 257 15.73 -13.56 8.56
C SER A 257 15.60 -12.20 7.87
N ARG A 258 15.86 -11.12 8.62
CA ARG A 258 15.93 -9.74 8.11
C ARG A 258 17.08 -9.65 7.11
N LEU A 259 16.75 -9.51 5.82
CA LEU A 259 17.72 -9.08 4.82
C LEU A 259 18.06 -7.59 5.02
N PRO A 260 19.29 -7.14 4.71
CA PRO A 260 19.75 -5.79 5.04
C PRO A 260 19.00 -4.74 4.20
N THR A 261 18.11 -3.98 4.84
CA THR A 261 17.26 -2.96 4.22
C THR A 261 17.97 -1.62 4.00
N GLU A 262 19.14 -1.40 4.60
CA GLU A 262 19.83 -0.10 4.54
C GLU A 262 20.39 0.22 3.15
N ASP A 263 20.98 -0.76 2.45
CA ASP A 263 21.53 -0.55 1.10
C ASP A 263 20.43 -0.38 0.03
N TYR A 264 19.29 -1.05 0.20
CA TYR A 264 18.16 -0.94 -0.73
C TYR A 264 17.40 0.39 -0.60
N MET A 265 17.19 0.87 0.64
CA MET A 265 16.50 2.13 0.88
C MET A 265 17.33 3.33 0.41
N ASN A 266 18.66 3.25 0.47
CA ASN A 266 19.55 4.25 -0.10
C ASN A 266 19.49 4.31 -1.64
N GLN A 267 19.25 3.19 -2.33
CA GLN A 267 19.09 3.18 -3.79
C GLN A 267 17.78 3.82 -4.27
N ILE A 268 16.71 3.76 -3.46
CA ILE A 268 15.44 4.46 -3.78
C ILE A 268 15.56 5.96 -3.50
N VAL A 269 16.26 6.36 -2.44
CA VAL A 269 16.38 7.77 -2.06
C VAL A 269 17.41 8.52 -2.91
N ASN A 270 18.52 7.89 -3.32
CA ASN A 270 19.60 8.58 -4.05
C ASN A 270 19.48 8.50 -5.57
N ARG A 271 18.45 7.83 -6.11
CA ARG A 271 18.18 7.79 -7.56
C ARG A 271 17.17 8.87 -8.01
N TRP A 272 16.71 9.75 -7.09
CA TRP A 272 15.69 10.78 -7.33
C TRP A 272 15.87 12.06 -6.50
#